data_AF-A0A9Q3UZ20-F1
#
_entry.id   AF-A0A9Q3UZ20-F1
#
_cell.length_a   1.000
_cell.length_b   1.000
_cell.length_c   1.000
_cell.angle_alpha   90.00
_cell.angle_beta   90.00
_cell.angle_gamma   90.00
#
_symmetry.space_group_name_H-M   'P 1'
#
loop_
_entity.id
_entity.type
_entity.pdbx_description
1 polymer ?
#
loop_
_entity_poly.entity_id
_entity_poly.type
_entity_poly.pdbx_seq_one_letter_code
_entity_poly.pdbx_strand_id
1 'polypeptide(L)'
;MYNILESNIKFNKNGQILSVLALVEYSQGDIRVIEATNQPRNGYMNVTQRTDYVLFDLLQEVAGYGCEIRDKNKIPSEWFKKYFK
;
A
#
# COMPACT_ATOMS: atom_id res chain seq x y z
N MET A 1 6.85 -8.81 10.84
CA MET A 1 7.06 -7.44 10.37
C MET A 1 7.51 -7.52 8.93
N TYR A 2 6.81 -6.85 8.02
CA TYR A 2 7.09 -6.88 6.59
C TYR A 2 8.19 -5.88 6.23
N ASN A 3 9.01 -6.23 5.25
CA ASN A 3 10.01 -5.34 4.68
C ASN A 3 9.33 -4.35 3.71
N ILE A 4 9.07 -3.13 4.17
CA ILE A 4 8.47 -2.08 3.35
C ILE A 4 9.60 -1.32 2.63
N LEU A 5 9.63 -1.41 1.31
CA LEU A 5 10.63 -0.75 0.48
C LEU A 5 10.25 0.70 0.21
N GLU A 6 9.01 0.92 -0.22
CA GLU A 6 8.47 2.23 -0.57
C GLU A 6 6.96 2.29 -0.30
N SER A 7 6.40 3.50 -0.23
CA SER A 7 4.96 3.70 -0.07
C SER A 7 4.45 4.90 -0.86
N ASN A 8 3.17 4.88 -1.20
CA ASN A 8 2.47 6.02 -1.81
C ASN A 8 1.10 6.16 -1.16
N ILE A 9 0.87 7.27 -0.47
CA ILE A 9 -0.39 7.55 0.23
C ILE A 9 -1.10 8.69 -0.47
N LYS A 10 -2.36 8.45 -0.85
CA LYS A 10 -3.23 9.47 -1.43
C LYS A 10 -4.20 9.96 -0.38
N PHE A 11 -4.32 11.28 -0.27
CA PHE A 11 -5.25 11.95 0.63
C PHE A 11 -6.34 12.68 -0.16
N ASN A 12 -7.52 12.82 0.43
CA ASN A 12 -8.55 13.72 -0.08
C ASN A 12 -8.30 15.16 0.38
N LYS A 13 -9.15 16.09 -0.08
CA LYS A 13 -9.07 17.52 0.28
C LYS A 13 -9.24 17.81 1.78
N ASN A 14 -9.81 16.86 2.53
CA ASN A 14 -10.03 16.97 3.97
C ASN A 14 -8.89 16.31 4.78
N GLY A 15 -7.80 15.88 4.13
CA GLY A 15 -6.67 15.23 4.79
C GLY A 15 -6.91 13.76 5.18
N GLN A 16 -8.01 13.15 4.74
CA GLN A 16 -8.29 11.73 5.00
C GLN A 16 -7.65 10.85 3.92
N ILE A 17 -7.20 9.66 4.30
CA ILE A 17 -6.59 8.72 3.36
C ILE A 17 -7.65 8.17 2.39
N LEU A 18 -7.32 8.18 1.10
CA LEU A 18 -8.07 7.55 0.02
C LEU A 18 -7.53 6.15 -0.30
N SER A 19 -6.21 6.04 -0.41
CA SER A 19 -5.51 4.80 -0.70
C SER A 19 -4.09 4.81 -0.16
N VAL A 20 -3.62 3.65 0.27
CA VAL A 20 -2.23 3.39 0.62
C VAL A 20 -1.73 2.29 -0.29
N LEU A 21 -0.63 2.57 -1.00
CA LEU A 21 0.17 1.56 -1.68
C LEU A 21 1.44 1.34 -0.88
N ALA A 22 1.76 0.08 -0.62
CA ALA A 22 3.03 -0.36 -0.06
C ALA A 22 3.74 -1.26 -1.06
N LEU A 23 5.01 -0.97 -1.34
CA LEU A 23 5.91 -1.88 -2.03
C LEU A 23 6.60 -2.74 -0.97
N VAL A 24 6.33 -4.04 -1.00
CA VAL A 24 6.70 -4.97 0.07
C VAL A 24 7.57 -6.08 -0.51
N GLU A 25 8.68 -6.39 0.16
CA GLU A 25 9.46 -7.60 -0.10
C GLU A 25 9.14 -8.65 0.95
N TYR A 26 8.40 -9.71 0.59
CA TYR A 26 8.01 -10.77 1.53
C TYR A 26 9.14 -11.78 1.78
N SER A 27 9.94 -12.03 0.75
CA SER A 27 11.15 -12.83 0.78
C SER A 27 12.11 -12.28 -0.27
N GLN A 28 13.39 -12.63 -0.21
CA GLN A 28 14.39 -12.15 -1.14
C GLN A 28 13.93 -12.27 -2.60
N GLY A 29 13.70 -11.12 -3.26
CA GLY A 29 13.23 -11.03 -4.64
C GLY A 29 11.72 -11.18 -4.87
N ASP A 30 10.92 -11.53 -3.86
CA ASP A 30 9.45 -11.52 -3.93
C ASP A 30 8.92 -10.13 -3.54
N ILE A 31 8.91 -9.24 -4.54
CA ILE A 31 8.45 -7.85 -4.39
C ILE A 31 7.03 -7.73 -4.92
N ARG A 32 6.13 -7.25 -4.07
CA ARG A 32 4.71 -7.07 -4.39
C ARG A 32 4.25 -5.67 -4.05
N VAL A 33 3.25 -5.21 -4.79
CA VAL A 33 2.55 -3.97 -4.47
C VAL A 33 1.23 -4.32 -3.83
N ILE A 34 1.04 -3.84 -2.59
CA ILE A 34 -0.14 -4.10 -1.79
C ILE A 34 -0.90 -2.78 -1.59
N GLU A 35 -2.21 -2.80 -1.84
CA GLU A 35 -3.10 -1.66 -1.73
C GLU A 35 -4.15 -1.86 -0.64
N ALA A 36 -4.36 -0.84 0.17
CA ALA A 36 -5.61 -0.69 0.92
C ALA A 36 -6.28 0.62 0.52
N THR A 37 -7.59 0.60 0.36
CA THR A 37 -8.38 1.79 -0.01
C THR A 37 -9.40 2.09 1.06
N ASN A 38 -9.95 3.31 1.06
CA ASN A 38 -11.07 3.67 1.93
C ASN A 38 -12.43 3.08 1.49
N GLN A 39 -12.45 2.39 0.34
CA GLN A 39 -13.62 1.65 -0.13
C GLN A 39 -13.49 0.18 0.31
N PRO A 40 -14.55 -0.42 0.89
CA PRO A 40 -14.52 -1.83 1.25
C PRO A 40 -14.26 -2.71 0.03
N ARG A 41 -13.35 -3.68 0.15
CA ARG A 41 -13.16 -4.77 -0.81
C ARG A 41 -13.26 -6.09 -0.06
N ASN A 42 -14.13 -6.98 -0.52
CA ASN A 42 -14.40 -8.24 0.17
C ASN A 42 -13.11 -9.06 0.36
N GLY A 43 -12.81 -9.43 1.61
CA GLY A 43 -11.62 -10.19 1.98
C GLY A 43 -10.33 -9.39 2.15
N TYR A 44 -10.36 -8.05 2.07
CA TYR A 44 -9.17 -7.21 2.22
C TYR A 44 -9.39 -6.05 3.20
N MET A 45 -8.28 -5.52 3.71
CA MET A 45 -8.27 -4.34 4.57
C MET A 45 -8.92 -3.13 3.89
N ASN A 46 -9.68 -2.38 4.68
CA ASN A 46 -10.16 -1.05 4.35
C ASN A 46 -9.46 -0.02 5.26
N VAL A 47 -8.99 1.08 4.68
CA VAL A 47 -8.46 2.22 5.43
C VAL A 47 -9.63 3.06 5.95
N THR A 48 -9.93 2.94 7.24
CA THR A 48 -10.99 3.74 7.87
C THR A 48 -10.64 5.23 7.89
N GLN A 49 -11.63 6.10 8.02
CA GLN A 49 -11.45 7.56 7.99
C GLN A 49 -10.85 8.15 9.28
N ARG A 50 -9.95 7.43 9.96
CA ARG A 50 -9.26 7.97 11.14
C ARG A 50 -8.16 8.93 10.70
N THR A 51 -7.84 9.91 11.53
CA THR A 51 -6.82 10.93 11.25
C THR A 51 -5.53 10.69 12.03
N ASP A 52 -5.56 9.76 12.99
CA ASP A 52 -4.51 9.39 13.90
C ASP A 52 -3.95 8.00 13.53
N TYR A 53 -3.05 7.99 12.54
CA TYR A 53 -2.29 6.79 12.20
C TYR A 53 -0.82 6.99 12.53
N VAL A 54 -0.23 5.98 13.15
CA VAL A 54 1.23 5.81 13.13
C VAL A 54 1.57 5.24 11.76
N LEU A 55 2.33 5.99 10.97
CA LEU A 55 2.66 5.62 9.58
C LEU A 55 3.25 4.21 9.48
N PHE A 56 4.12 3.85 10.41
CA PHE A 56 4.74 2.53 10.43
C PHE A 56 3.71 1.40 10.58
N ASP A 57 2.83 1.50 11.58
CA ASP A 57 1.80 0.49 11.85
C ASP A 57 0.82 0.36 10.69
N LEU A 58 0.41 1.49 10.12
CA LEU A 58 -0.46 1.51 8.92
C LEU A 58 0.18 0.74 7.76
N LEU A 59 1.47 0.95 7.48
CA LEU A 59 2.14 0.25 6.38
C LEU A 59 2.29 -1.25 6.67
N GLN A 60 2.47 -1.65 7.93
CA GLN A 60 2.51 -3.06 8.33
C GLN A 60 1.13 -3.73 8.16
N GLU A 61 0.05 -3.05 8.55
CA GLU A 61 -1.32 -3.54 8.34
C GLU A 61 -1.64 -3.68 6.86
N VAL A 62 -1.30 -2.67 6.05
CA VAL A 62 -1.50 -2.71 4.60
C VAL A 62 -0.73 -3.87 3.99
N ALA A 63 0.53 -4.08 4.37
CA ALA A 63 1.33 -5.21 3.88
C ALA A 63 0.77 -6.58 4.32
N GLY A 64 0.10 -6.67 5.47
CA GLY A 64 -0.47 -7.94 5.94
C GLY A 64 -1.84 -8.28 5.37
N TYR A 65 -2.68 -7.26 5.16
CA TYR A 65 -4.11 -7.45 4.93
C TYR A 65 -4.65 -6.72 3.69
N GLY A 66 -3.82 -5.91 3.01
CA GLY A 66 -4.19 -5.25 1.77
C GLY A 66 -4.28 -6.21 0.59
N CYS A 67 -4.68 -5.66 -0.55
CA CYS A 67 -4.88 -6.39 -1.79
C CYS A 67 -3.69 -6.23 -2.72
N GLU A 68 -3.15 -7.33 -3.25
CA GLU A 68 -2.10 -7.26 -4.26
C GLU A 68 -2.61 -6.60 -5.55
N ILE A 69 -1.90 -5.58 -6.03
CA ILE A 69 -2.21 -4.89 -7.28
C ILE A 69 -1.13 -5.20 -8.32
N ARG A 70 -1.58 -5.56 -9.52
CA ARG A 70 -0.71 -5.83 -10.69
C ARG A 70 -0.94 -4.85 -11.86
N ASP A 71 -1.94 -3.99 -11.73
CA ASP A 71 -2.25 -2.98 -12.74
C ASP A 71 -1.15 -1.91 -12.77
N LYS A 72 -0.32 -1.94 -13.82
CA LYS A 72 0.82 -1.03 -13.99
C LYS A 72 0.41 0.44 -14.02
N ASN A 73 -0.81 0.76 -14.43
CA ASN A 73 -1.29 2.14 -14.47
C ASN A 73 -1.58 2.71 -13.07
N LYS A 74 -1.74 1.83 -12.06
CA LYS A 74 -1.98 2.22 -10.67
C LYS A 74 -0.70 2.30 -9.84
N ILE A 75 0.38 1.72 -10.33
CA ILE A 75 1.65 1.60 -9.63
C ILE A 75 2.61 2.71 -10.10
N PRO A 76 3.29 3.42 -9.19
CA PRO A 76 4.29 4.41 -9.57
C PRO A 76 5.33 3.85 -10.54
N SER A 77 5.55 4.52 -11.67
CA SER A 77 6.46 4.06 -12.74
C SER A 77 7.91 3.90 -12.27
N GLU A 78 8.34 4.71 -11.30
CA GLU A 78 9.67 4.64 -10.70
C GLU A 78 9.94 3.32 -9.96
N TRP A 79 8.90 2.69 -9.40
CA TRP A 79 9.05 1.39 -8.74
C TRP A 79 9.43 0.30 -9.74
N PHE A 80 8.85 0.32 -10.94
CA PHE A 80 9.22 -0.64 -11.99
C PHE A 80 10.68 -0.48 -12.40
N LYS A 81 11.14 0.76 -12.63
CA LYS A 81 12.53 1.03 -13.04
C LYS A 81 13.55 0.55 -12.01
N LYS A 82 13.20 0.62 -10.72
CA LYS A 82 14.11 0.33 -9.61
C LYS A 82 14.09 -1.14 -9.19
N TYR A 83 12.92 -1.77 -9.14
CA TYR A 83 12.74 -3.09 -8.52
C TYR A 83 12.24 -4.19 -9.46
N PHE A 84 11.62 -3.83 -10.59
CA PHE A 84 11.08 -4.80 -11.55
C PHE A 84 11.85 -4.67 -12.87
N LYS A 85 13.10 -5.13 -12.87
CA LYS A 85 13.95 -5.21 -14.07
C LYS A 85 13.71 -6.51 -14.83
#